data_AF-A0A7N2MDJ5-F1
#
_entry.id   AF-A0A7N2MDJ5-F1
#
_cell.length_a   1.000
_cell.length_b   1.000
_cell.length_c   1.000
_cell.angle_alpha   90.00
_cell.angle_beta   90.00
_cell.angle_gamma   90.00
#
_symmetry.space_group_name_H-M   'P 1'
#
loop_
_entity.id
_entity.type
_entity.pdbx_description
1 polymer ?
#
loop_
_entity_poly.entity_id
_entity_poly.type
_entity_poly.pdbx_seq_one_letter_code
_entity_poly.pdbx_strand_id
1 'polypeptide(L)'
;MRASSKRLRVESSFSAPPPPSSSGDPTADEFIDPTAADAPPPSALDVSSICRTLDTVMTVQAAHEELSTACTTAKVSQVSSSMAEATKKYAVVTGANKGIGFEICRKLASNGIVVVLTARDEKKGLEAVEKLREFGLSDHVIYHQLDVADPASIASFADFIKTKYGKLDILVNNAGIYGTILDGDALATSGLGKEGANVDWSKIVTDTYELAEECLKTNYYGAKGMIEALLPILQLSNSPRIVNVSSSFGHLKEIPSEWAKEVLGNAESLTKERVDEVLNEYLKDFKEGSLETKGWPRYSSAYVLSKATLNAYTRIVAKKFPSFRVNCICPGYVKSDFNHNTGYLTTDEGAESVVKLALLPNDGPSGLFFSRNEVTTFD
;
A
#
# COMPACT_ATOMS: atom_id res chain seq x y z
N MET A 1 -27.73 34.23 28.89
CA MET A 1 -28.68 33.91 27.81
C MET A 1 -28.24 32.60 27.14
N ARG A 2 -28.97 31.51 27.39
CA ARG A 2 -28.77 30.20 26.74
C ARG A 2 -29.61 30.16 25.47
N ALA A 3 -29.04 29.72 24.36
CA ALA A 3 -29.80 29.37 23.16
C ALA A 3 -29.28 28.04 22.60
N SER A 4 -30.08 26.98 22.81
CA SER A 4 -29.98 25.69 22.13
C SER A 4 -30.53 25.82 20.71
N SER A 5 -29.86 25.25 19.72
CA SER A 5 -30.42 25.05 18.38
C SER A 5 -30.61 23.56 18.08
N LYS A 6 -31.82 23.24 17.62
CA LYS A 6 -32.40 21.91 17.43
C LYS A 6 -31.84 21.22 16.18
N ARG A 7 -31.53 19.92 16.28
CA ARG A 7 -31.39 19.02 15.13
C ARG A 7 -32.76 18.50 14.70
N LEU A 8 -33.12 18.70 13.43
CA LEU A 8 -34.21 17.99 12.76
C LEU A 8 -33.72 16.60 12.34
N ARG A 9 -34.52 15.58 12.68
CA ARG A 9 -34.37 14.18 12.29
C ARG A 9 -35.42 13.92 11.20
N VAL A 10 -34.99 13.46 10.04
CA VAL A 10 -35.88 12.96 8.98
C VAL A 10 -36.04 11.46 9.22
N GLU A 11 -37.27 11.03 9.46
CA GLU A 11 -37.68 9.63 9.47
C GLU A 11 -38.13 9.24 8.07
N SER A 12 -37.64 8.11 7.56
CA SER A 12 -38.25 7.42 6.42
C SER A 12 -38.42 5.95 6.77
N SER A 13 -39.68 5.58 6.87
CA SER A 13 -40.25 4.24 7.12
C SER A 13 -40.00 3.26 5.98
N PHE A 14 -39.59 2.04 6.29
CA PHE A 14 -39.93 0.84 5.51
C PHE A 14 -40.12 -0.36 6.44
N SER A 15 -41.36 -0.86 6.52
CA SER A 15 -41.75 -2.07 7.26
C SER A 15 -41.72 -3.26 6.30
N ALA A 16 -41.13 -4.37 6.73
CA ALA A 16 -41.15 -5.65 6.02
C ALA A 16 -42.50 -6.37 6.16
N PRO A 17 -42.92 -7.22 5.20
CA PRO A 17 -44.14 -8.02 5.31
C PRO A 17 -43.91 -9.36 6.05
N PRO A 18 -44.97 -9.94 6.68
CA PRO A 18 -44.88 -11.19 7.46
C PRO A 18 -45.09 -12.46 6.60
N PRO A 19 -44.74 -13.66 7.11
CA PRO A 19 -44.82 -14.93 6.38
C PRO A 19 -46.23 -15.57 6.45
N PRO A 20 -46.57 -16.49 5.52
CA PRO A 20 -47.87 -17.16 5.50
C PRO A 20 -47.96 -18.32 6.50
N SER A 21 -49.14 -18.42 7.11
CA SER A 21 -49.56 -19.42 8.10
C SER A 21 -50.13 -20.69 7.46
N SER A 22 -49.78 -21.85 8.02
CA SER A 22 -50.35 -23.16 7.74
C SER A 22 -51.42 -23.55 8.77
N SER A 23 -52.61 -23.95 8.34
CA SER A 23 -53.50 -24.87 9.08
C SER A 23 -54.78 -25.16 8.29
N GLY A 24 -55.19 -26.43 8.19
CA GLY A 24 -56.56 -26.80 7.85
C GLY A 24 -56.70 -28.15 7.18
N ASP A 25 -56.70 -29.21 7.98
CA ASP A 25 -57.35 -30.50 7.68
C ASP A 25 -58.76 -30.45 8.32
N PRO A 26 -59.80 -31.12 7.76
CA PRO A 26 -60.22 -32.39 8.39
C PRO A 26 -60.88 -33.45 7.47
N THR A 27 -60.65 -34.73 7.84
CA THR A 27 -61.52 -35.95 7.89
C THR A 27 -63.00 -35.84 7.44
N ALA A 28 -63.75 -36.85 6.95
CA ALA A 28 -63.59 -38.25 6.52
C ALA A 28 -64.97 -38.73 5.96
N ASP A 29 -64.93 -39.87 5.24
CA ASP A 29 -65.95 -40.92 4.98
C ASP A 29 -67.14 -40.77 4.00
N GLU A 30 -67.05 -41.66 2.99
CA GLU A 30 -68.04 -42.55 2.35
C GLU A 30 -69.41 -42.03 1.86
N PHE A 31 -69.71 -42.30 0.57
CA PHE A 31 -70.82 -43.16 0.14
C PHE A 31 -70.71 -43.52 -1.36
N ILE A 32 -70.90 -44.79 -1.68
CA ILE A 32 -70.94 -45.41 -3.02
C ILE A 32 -72.37 -45.38 -3.56
N ASP A 33 -72.57 -45.08 -4.85
CA ASP A 33 -73.66 -45.65 -5.66
C ASP A 33 -73.25 -45.69 -7.16
N PRO A 34 -73.51 -46.77 -7.93
CA PRO A 34 -73.01 -46.96 -9.29
C PRO A 34 -74.07 -46.61 -10.34
N THR A 35 -73.61 -46.35 -11.58
CA THR A 35 -74.24 -46.57 -12.91
C THR A 35 -74.07 -45.37 -13.85
N ALA A 36 -73.29 -45.57 -14.91
CA ALA A 36 -73.62 -45.16 -16.29
C ALA A 36 -72.52 -45.66 -17.23
N ALA A 37 -72.94 -46.42 -18.23
CA ALA A 37 -72.13 -47.06 -19.25
C ALA A 37 -71.85 -46.14 -20.44
N ASP A 38 -70.98 -46.64 -21.34
CA ASP A 38 -70.70 -46.24 -22.73
C ASP A 38 -69.68 -45.12 -22.97
N ALA A 39 -68.41 -45.53 -23.12
CA ALA A 39 -67.41 -44.82 -23.91
C ALA A 39 -66.94 -45.74 -25.08
N PRO A 40 -66.82 -45.23 -26.32
CA PRO A 40 -66.45 -46.02 -27.49
C PRO A 40 -64.95 -46.41 -27.48
N PRO A 41 -64.54 -47.44 -28.25
CA PRO A 41 -63.17 -47.94 -28.23
C PRO A 41 -62.19 -46.89 -28.81
N PRO A 42 -60.94 -46.86 -28.34
CA PRO A 42 -59.96 -45.90 -28.82
C PRO A 42 -59.65 -46.19 -30.29
N SER A 43 -59.77 -45.15 -31.12
CA SER A 43 -59.28 -45.14 -32.49
C SER A 43 -57.76 -45.34 -32.50
N ALA A 44 -57.27 -46.01 -33.54
CA ALA A 44 -55.85 -46.32 -33.73
C ALA A 44 -54.98 -45.07 -33.47
N LEU A 45 -54.04 -45.21 -32.53
CA LEU A 45 -53.06 -44.18 -32.21
C LEU A 45 -52.29 -43.79 -33.48
N ASP A 46 -52.38 -42.52 -33.87
CA ASP A 46 -51.62 -41.96 -34.98
C ASP A 46 -50.13 -41.91 -34.60
N VAL A 47 -49.40 -42.91 -35.08
CA VAL A 47 -47.95 -43.08 -34.87
C VAL A 47 -47.17 -41.83 -35.31
N SER A 48 -47.69 -41.07 -36.28
CA SER A 48 -47.03 -39.84 -36.75
C SER A 48 -47.09 -38.70 -35.73
N SER A 49 -48.18 -38.63 -34.96
CA SER A 49 -48.36 -37.64 -33.88
C SER A 49 -47.42 -37.95 -32.72
N ILE A 50 -47.30 -39.23 -32.34
CA ILE A 50 -46.38 -39.70 -31.30
C ILE A 50 -44.92 -39.43 -31.68
N CYS A 51 -44.53 -39.69 -32.94
CA CYS A 51 -43.18 -39.38 -33.42
C CYS A 51 -42.86 -37.87 -33.35
N ARG A 52 -43.79 -36.99 -33.73
CA ARG A 52 -43.57 -35.53 -33.63
C ARG A 52 -43.47 -35.04 -32.18
N THR A 53 -44.26 -35.62 -31.27
CA THR A 53 -44.16 -35.32 -29.84
C THR A 53 -42.81 -35.77 -29.28
N LEU A 54 -42.33 -36.97 -29.65
CA LEU A 54 -41.02 -37.47 -29.23
C LEU A 54 -39.86 -36.61 -29.77
N ASP A 55 -39.89 -36.20 -31.03
CA ASP A 55 -38.87 -35.31 -31.62
C ASP A 55 -38.84 -33.94 -30.91
N THR A 56 -40.01 -33.40 -30.56
CA THR A 56 -40.12 -32.14 -29.82
C THR A 56 -39.54 -32.29 -28.41
N VAL A 57 -39.84 -33.39 -27.71
CA VAL A 57 -39.32 -33.68 -26.37
C VAL A 57 -37.80 -33.85 -26.39
N MET A 58 -37.26 -34.58 -27.37
CA MET A 58 -35.81 -34.76 -27.52
C MET A 58 -35.09 -33.43 -27.83
N THR A 59 -35.69 -32.57 -28.66
CA THR A 59 -35.14 -31.25 -28.99
C THR A 59 -35.12 -30.32 -27.77
N VAL A 60 -36.19 -30.33 -26.97
CA VAL A 60 -36.27 -29.55 -25.73
C VAL A 60 -35.25 -30.04 -24.69
N GLN A 61 -35.03 -31.36 -24.61
CA GLN A 61 -34.06 -31.93 -23.69
C GLN A 61 -32.61 -31.60 -24.07
N ALA A 62 -32.26 -31.68 -25.37
CA ALA A 62 -30.96 -31.25 -25.86
C ALA A 62 -30.71 -29.75 -25.60
N ALA A 63 -31.71 -28.89 -25.85
CA ALA A 63 -31.62 -27.47 -25.57
C ALA A 63 -31.45 -27.18 -24.06
N HIS A 64 -32.09 -27.95 -23.18
CA HIS A 64 -31.92 -27.82 -21.73
C HIS A 64 -30.51 -28.24 -21.27
N GLU A 65 -29.94 -29.29 -21.85
CA GLU A 65 -28.56 -29.73 -21.56
C GLU A 65 -27.53 -28.70 -22.04
N GLU A 66 -27.71 -28.11 -23.23
CA GLU A 66 -26.87 -27.03 -23.73
C GLU A 66 -26.96 -25.77 -22.84
N LEU A 67 -28.17 -25.37 -22.42
CA LEU A 67 -28.37 -24.21 -21.54
C LEU A 67 -27.77 -24.45 -20.15
N SER A 68 -27.90 -25.66 -19.62
CA SER A 68 -27.32 -26.08 -18.34
C SER A 68 -25.79 -26.08 -18.39
N THR A 69 -25.22 -26.58 -19.48
CA THR A 69 -23.76 -26.59 -19.72
C THR A 69 -23.22 -25.17 -19.87
N ALA A 70 -23.91 -24.31 -20.63
CA ALA A 70 -23.54 -22.90 -20.78
C ALA A 70 -23.61 -22.14 -19.44
N CYS A 71 -24.66 -22.36 -18.64
CA CYS A 71 -24.81 -21.75 -17.31
C CYS A 71 -23.71 -22.22 -16.33
N THR A 72 -23.35 -23.50 -16.38
CA THR A 72 -22.26 -24.07 -15.57
C THR A 72 -20.92 -23.49 -15.98
N THR A 73 -20.65 -23.38 -17.29
CA THR A 73 -19.41 -22.82 -17.83
C THR A 73 -19.28 -21.33 -17.49
N ALA A 74 -20.37 -20.57 -17.59
CA ALA A 74 -20.42 -19.17 -17.19
C ALA A 74 -20.14 -19.01 -15.68
N LYS A 75 -20.77 -19.82 -14.82
CA LYS A 75 -20.47 -19.83 -13.37
C LYS A 75 -19.02 -20.17 -13.07
N VAL A 76 -18.45 -21.18 -13.72
CA VAL A 76 -17.03 -21.56 -13.52
C VAL A 76 -16.10 -20.43 -13.95
N SER A 77 -16.37 -19.78 -15.10
CA SER A 77 -15.58 -18.64 -15.57
C SER A 77 -15.65 -17.44 -14.61
N GLN A 78 -16.83 -17.13 -14.07
CA GLN A 78 -17.05 -16.05 -13.11
C GLN A 78 -16.42 -16.34 -11.73
N VAL A 79 -16.43 -17.59 -11.30
CA VAL A 79 -15.73 -18.00 -10.07
C VAL A 79 -14.20 -17.98 -10.28
N SER A 80 -13.72 -18.37 -11.47
CA SER A 80 -12.28 -18.30 -11.80
C SER A 80 -11.77 -16.86 -11.89
N SER A 81 -12.54 -15.93 -12.45
CA SER A 81 -12.17 -14.52 -12.54
C SER A 81 -12.20 -13.84 -11.16
N SER A 82 -13.20 -14.14 -10.32
CA SER A 82 -13.26 -13.63 -8.94
C SER A 82 -12.17 -14.19 -8.03
N MET A 83 -11.75 -15.45 -8.21
CA MET A 83 -10.57 -16.03 -7.54
C MET A 83 -9.25 -15.44 -8.04
N ALA A 84 -9.13 -15.18 -9.35
CA ALA A 84 -7.96 -14.51 -9.93
C ALA A 84 -7.86 -13.04 -9.49
N GLU A 85 -8.99 -12.36 -9.24
CA GLU A 85 -9.03 -11.01 -8.71
C GLU A 85 -8.76 -10.97 -7.20
N ALA A 86 -9.22 -11.97 -6.44
CA ALA A 86 -8.95 -12.13 -5.00
C ALA A 86 -7.46 -12.43 -4.68
N THR A 87 -6.68 -12.91 -5.65
CA THR A 87 -5.26 -13.25 -5.48
C THR A 87 -4.29 -12.14 -5.88
N LYS A 88 -4.75 -11.08 -6.56
CA LYS A 88 -3.89 -9.96 -6.95
C LYS A 88 -3.38 -9.22 -5.72
N LYS A 89 -2.09 -8.88 -5.73
CA LYS A 89 -1.47 -8.00 -4.74
C LYS A 89 -1.30 -6.60 -5.31
N TYR A 90 -1.56 -5.60 -4.49
CA TYR A 90 -1.42 -4.19 -4.84
C TYR A 90 -0.30 -3.55 -4.03
N ALA A 91 0.58 -2.83 -4.71
CA ALA A 91 1.67 -2.07 -4.10
C ALA A 91 1.57 -0.59 -4.43
N VAL A 92 1.95 0.26 -3.48
CA VAL A 92 2.20 1.69 -3.70
C VAL A 92 3.67 1.95 -3.46
N VAL A 93 4.33 2.66 -4.38
CA VAL A 93 5.71 3.12 -4.22
C VAL A 93 5.75 4.62 -4.37
N THR A 94 6.16 5.34 -3.32
CA THR A 94 6.21 6.80 -3.34
C THR A 94 7.49 7.33 -4.01
N GLY A 95 7.39 8.42 -4.77
CA GLY A 95 8.56 9.06 -5.40
C GLY A 95 9.26 8.14 -6.41
N ALA A 96 8.48 7.46 -7.25
CA ALA A 96 8.91 6.32 -8.05
C ALA A 96 9.13 6.63 -9.54
N ASN A 97 9.13 7.91 -9.95
CA ASN A 97 9.40 8.27 -11.35
C ASN A 97 10.88 8.13 -11.77
N LYS A 98 11.80 7.87 -10.82
CA LYS A 98 13.24 7.71 -11.07
C LYS A 98 13.93 6.96 -9.92
N GLY A 99 15.22 6.70 -10.09
CA GLY A 99 16.09 6.20 -9.03
C GLY A 99 15.67 4.83 -8.49
N ILE A 100 15.85 4.61 -7.19
CA ILE A 100 15.50 3.35 -6.50
C ILE A 100 13.99 3.08 -6.62
N GLY A 101 13.14 4.10 -6.45
CA GLY A 101 11.68 3.96 -6.55
C GLY A 101 11.20 3.39 -7.89
N PHE A 102 11.82 3.82 -9.00
CA PHE A 102 11.53 3.27 -10.33
C PHE A 102 11.87 1.79 -10.43
N GLU A 103 13.05 1.40 -9.93
CA GLU A 103 13.50 0.00 -9.95
C GLU A 103 12.69 -0.89 -9.01
N ILE A 104 12.22 -0.34 -7.88
CA ILE A 104 11.27 -1.03 -6.99
C ILE A 104 9.98 -1.34 -7.74
N CYS A 105 9.41 -0.36 -8.47
CA CYS A 105 8.22 -0.58 -9.29
C CYS A 105 8.46 -1.69 -10.32
N ARG A 106 9.57 -1.62 -11.08
CA ARG A 106 9.90 -2.62 -12.10
C ARG A 106 10.01 -4.03 -11.51
N LYS A 107 10.75 -4.19 -10.40
CA LYS A 107 10.96 -5.49 -9.76
C LYS A 107 9.68 -6.04 -9.12
N LEU A 108 8.86 -5.22 -8.46
CA LEU A 108 7.57 -5.65 -7.92
C LEU A 108 6.60 -6.08 -9.03
N ALA A 109 6.49 -5.27 -10.10
CA ALA A 109 5.66 -5.61 -11.25
C ALA A 109 6.12 -6.89 -11.96
N SER A 110 7.44 -7.10 -12.06
CA SER A 110 8.01 -8.36 -12.58
C SER A 110 7.67 -9.59 -11.73
N ASN A 111 7.28 -9.39 -10.46
CA ASN A 111 6.76 -10.44 -9.58
C ASN A 111 5.22 -10.56 -9.65
N GLY A 112 4.57 -9.99 -10.67
CA GLY A 112 3.13 -10.08 -10.91
C GLY A 112 2.28 -9.16 -10.01
N ILE A 113 2.92 -8.26 -9.26
CA ILE A 113 2.21 -7.31 -8.38
C ILE A 113 1.71 -6.13 -9.21
N VAL A 114 0.49 -5.70 -8.95
CA VAL A 114 -0.02 -4.45 -9.52
C VAL A 114 0.54 -3.29 -8.71
N VAL A 115 1.37 -2.46 -9.34
CA VAL A 115 2.08 -1.35 -8.70
C VAL A 115 1.48 -0.02 -9.12
N VAL A 116 1.10 0.78 -8.13
CA VAL A 116 0.79 2.19 -8.31
C VAL A 116 2.08 2.98 -8.13
N LEU A 117 2.67 3.36 -9.28
CA LEU A 117 3.81 4.26 -9.35
C LEU A 117 3.33 5.68 -9.09
N THR A 118 3.90 6.34 -8.09
CA THR A 118 3.53 7.72 -7.78
C THR A 118 4.68 8.70 -7.93
N ALA A 119 4.34 9.93 -8.31
CA ALA A 119 5.28 11.02 -8.46
C ALA A 119 4.56 12.35 -8.20
N ARG A 120 5.32 13.34 -7.70
CA ARG A 120 4.78 14.70 -7.51
C ARG A 120 4.51 15.40 -8.84
N ASP A 121 5.36 15.13 -9.84
CA ASP A 121 5.32 15.71 -11.18
C ASP A 121 4.66 14.72 -12.14
N GLU A 122 3.53 15.14 -12.72
CA GLU A 122 2.71 14.30 -13.58
C GLU A 122 3.42 13.86 -14.85
N LYS A 123 4.11 14.78 -15.52
CA LYS A 123 4.83 14.48 -16.74
C LYS A 123 5.89 13.42 -16.50
N LYS A 124 6.71 13.58 -15.46
CA LYS A 124 7.77 12.62 -15.11
C LYS A 124 7.20 11.27 -14.68
N GLY A 125 6.05 11.27 -13.99
CA GLY A 125 5.36 10.04 -13.60
C GLY A 125 4.86 9.24 -14.79
N LEU A 126 4.21 9.90 -15.76
CA LEU A 126 3.75 9.26 -16.99
C LEU A 126 4.92 8.76 -17.85
N GLU A 127 5.98 9.56 -18.02
CA GLU A 127 7.20 9.14 -18.73
C GLU A 127 7.84 7.90 -18.08
N ALA A 128 7.82 7.80 -16.75
CA ALA A 128 8.32 6.63 -16.04
C ALA A 128 7.46 5.38 -16.31
N VAL A 129 6.13 5.52 -16.37
CA VAL A 129 5.26 4.40 -16.74
C VAL A 129 5.55 3.95 -18.18
N GLU A 130 5.68 4.86 -19.14
CA GLU A 130 6.02 4.50 -20.53
C GLU A 130 7.34 3.73 -20.60
N LYS A 131 8.38 4.15 -19.87
CA LYS A 131 9.64 3.40 -19.78
C LYS A 131 9.45 1.99 -19.19
N LEU A 132 8.56 1.83 -18.21
CA LEU A 132 8.26 0.51 -17.64
C LEU A 132 7.48 -0.38 -18.63
N ARG A 133 6.73 0.20 -19.57
CA ARG A 133 6.07 -0.56 -20.65
C ARG A 133 7.05 -1.24 -21.58
N GLU A 134 8.22 -0.64 -21.81
CA GLU A 134 9.30 -1.23 -22.62
C GLU A 134 9.80 -2.57 -22.04
N PHE A 135 9.60 -2.81 -20.74
CA PHE A 135 9.89 -4.07 -20.06
C PHE A 135 8.74 -5.10 -20.11
N GLY A 136 7.66 -4.82 -20.83
CA GLY A 136 6.48 -5.68 -20.90
C GLY A 136 5.62 -5.67 -19.63
N LEU A 137 5.71 -4.63 -18.80
CA LEU A 137 5.03 -4.51 -17.51
C LEU A 137 3.76 -3.63 -17.55
N SER A 138 3.25 -3.33 -18.75
CA SER A 138 2.18 -2.36 -18.99
C SER A 138 0.90 -2.63 -18.20
N ASP A 139 0.54 -3.90 -18.01
CA ASP A 139 -0.68 -4.29 -17.30
C ASP A 139 -0.52 -4.28 -15.77
N HIS A 140 0.72 -4.12 -15.29
CA HIS A 140 1.07 -4.20 -13.88
C HIS A 140 1.46 -2.85 -13.27
N VAL A 141 1.62 -1.78 -14.05
CA VAL A 141 2.03 -0.47 -13.53
C VAL A 141 1.02 0.61 -13.90
N ILE A 142 0.48 1.27 -12.89
CA ILE A 142 -0.45 2.39 -13.01
C ILE A 142 0.18 3.62 -12.40
N TYR A 143 0.04 4.77 -13.06
CA TYR A 143 0.45 6.06 -12.50
C TYR A 143 -0.68 6.69 -11.67
N HIS A 144 -0.30 7.37 -10.58
CA HIS A 144 -1.14 8.38 -9.92
C HIS A 144 -0.26 9.50 -9.34
N GLN A 145 -0.71 10.75 -9.43
CA GLN A 145 -0.01 11.88 -8.83
C GLN A 145 -0.02 11.77 -7.30
N LEU A 146 1.12 12.05 -6.66
CA LEU A 146 1.21 12.12 -5.21
C LEU A 146 2.37 13.03 -4.82
N ASP A 147 2.07 14.05 -4.03
CA ASP A 147 3.06 14.77 -3.24
C ASP A 147 2.88 14.39 -1.75
N VAL A 148 3.86 13.71 -1.19
CA VAL A 148 3.82 13.28 0.22
C VAL A 148 3.99 14.45 1.20
N ALA A 149 4.42 15.62 0.74
CA ALA A 149 4.47 16.81 1.59
C ALA A 149 3.12 17.55 1.67
N ASP A 150 2.13 17.16 0.83
CA ASP A 150 0.79 17.76 0.80
C ASP A 150 -0.28 16.78 1.38
N PRO A 151 -0.84 17.06 2.56
CA PRO A 151 -1.90 16.25 3.16
C PRO A 151 -3.14 16.08 2.27
N ALA A 152 -3.48 17.06 1.43
CA ALA A 152 -4.62 16.96 0.52
C ALA A 152 -4.33 15.97 -0.61
N SER A 153 -3.10 15.98 -1.16
CA SER A 153 -2.63 14.99 -2.13
C SER A 153 -2.66 13.58 -1.53
N ILE A 154 -2.18 13.39 -0.31
CA ILE A 154 -2.23 12.10 0.41
C ILE A 154 -3.68 11.61 0.57
N ALA A 155 -4.60 12.48 1.02
CA ALA A 155 -5.99 12.12 1.25
C ALA A 155 -6.68 11.70 -0.06
N SER A 156 -6.53 12.50 -1.11
CA SER A 156 -7.06 12.20 -2.45
C SER A 156 -6.51 10.87 -2.99
N PHE A 157 -5.22 10.62 -2.79
CA PHE A 157 -4.59 9.37 -3.19
C PHE A 157 -5.13 8.15 -2.42
N ALA A 158 -5.32 8.28 -1.10
CA ALA A 158 -5.88 7.20 -0.29
C ALA A 158 -7.32 6.84 -0.73
N ASP A 159 -8.14 7.84 -1.04
CA ASP A 159 -9.48 7.64 -1.58
C ASP A 159 -9.45 6.95 -2.95
N PHE A 160 -8.49 7.29 -3.81
CA PHE A 160 -8.27 6.60 -5.09
C PHE A 160 -7.94 5.12 -4.88
N ILE A 161 -6.99 4.79 -3.99
CA ILE A 161 -6.62 3.39 -3.72
C ILE A 161 -7.81 2.60 -3.18
N LYS A 162 -8.54 3.19 -2.22
CA LYS A 162 -9.74 2.58 -1.64
C LYS A 162 -10.80 2.31 -2.70
N THR A 163 -11.09 3.30 -3.54
CA THR A 163 -12.16 3.22 -4.54
C THR A 163 -11.81 2.26 -5.68
N LYS A 164 -10.55 2.29 -6.14
CA LYS A 164 -10.13 1.51 -7.31
C LYS A 164 -9.78 0.07 -6.99
N TYR A 165 -9.13 -0.19 -5.85
CA TYR A 165 -8.59 -1.51 -5.54
C TYR A 165 -9.22 -2.16 -4.30
N GLY A 166 -9.90 -1.39 -3.44
CA GLY A 166 -10.59 -1.89 -2.25
C GLY A 166 -9.67 -2.36 -1.11
N LYS A 167 -8.39 -2.65 -1.39
CA LYS A 167 -7.34 -3.04 -0.42
C LYS A 167 -5.97 -2.58 -0.89
N LEU A 168 -4.99 -2.68 -0.01
CA LEU A 168 -3.57 -2.47 -0.32
C LEU A 168 -2.75 -3.52 0.41
N ASP A 169 -1.76 -4.12 -0.27
CA ASP A 169 -0.93 -5.17 0.33
C ASP A 169 0.46 -4.63 0.72
N ILE A 170 1.01 -3.70 -0.07
CA ILE A 170 2.38 -3.21 0.11
C ILE A 170 2.42 -1.68 0.01
N LEU A 171 3.00 -1.02 1.00
CA LEU A 171 3.39 0.38 0.93
C LEU A 171 4.93 0.49 1.01
N VAL A 172 5.54 1.11 0.03
CA VAL A 172 6.96 1.48 0.06
C VAL A 172 7.08 3.00 0.13
N ASN A 173 7.45 3.50 1.31
CA ASN A 173 7.78 4.91 1.51
C ASN A 173 9.22 5.15 1.05
N ASN A 174 9.37 5.46 -0.24
CA ASN A 174 10.66 5.70 -0.89
C ASN A 174 10.94 7.20 -1.11
N ALA A 175 9.90 8.03 -1.27
CA ALA A 175 10.07 9.46 -1.47
C ALA A 175 10.93 10.10 -0.37
N GLY A 176 11.93 10.87 -0.78
CA GLY A 176 12.77 11.61 0.14
C GLY A 176 13.69 12.60 -0.55
N ILE A 177 14.14 13.59 0.24
CA ILE A 177 15.11 14.62 -0.15
C ILE A 177 16.21 14.73 0.90
N TYR A 178 17.34 15.33 0.53
CA TYR A 178 18.46 15.58 1.43
C TYR A 178 18.21 16.72 2.42
N GLY A 179 17.39 17.71 2.08
CA GLY A 179 17.19 18.88 2.94
C GLY A 179 18.39 19.80 3.05
N THR A 180 19.26 19.75 2.06
CA THR A 180 20.50 20.51 2.00
C THR A 180 20.89 20.75 0.55
N ILE A 181 21.75 21.74 0.31
CA ILE A 181 22.39 21.93 -0.99
C ILE A 181 23.66 21.08 -0.97
N LEU A 182 23.78 20.16 -1.94
CA LEU A 182 24.97 19.35 -2.13
C LEU A 182 25.79 19.86 -3.31
N ASP A 183 27.09 20.05 -3.08
CA ASP A 183 28.07 20.20 -4.16
C ASP A 183 28.42 18.82 -4.71
N GLY A 184 27.93 18.54 -5.91
CA GLY A 184 28.12 17.24 -6.57
C GLY A 184 29.57 16.94 -6.96
N ASP A 185 30.35 17.96 -7.33
CA ASP A 185 31.75 17.79 -7.73
C ASP A 185 32.62 17.54 -6.49
N ALA A 186 32.36 18.26 -5.40
CA ALA A 186 32.97 18.00 -4.10
C ALA A 186 32.58 16.61 -3.57
N LEU A 187 31.31 16.21 -3.71
CA LEU A 187 30.85 14.87 -3.32
C LEU A 187 31.56 13.77 -4.13
N ALA A 188 31.68 13.92 -5.45
CA ALA A 188 32.33 12.95 -6.32
C ALA A 188 33.82 12.77 -5.98
N THR A 189 34.48 13.83 -5.52
CA THR A 189 35.90 13.81 -5.14
C THR A 189 36.15 13.51 -3.66
N SER A 190 35.11 13.52 -2.83
CA SER A 190 35.19 13.31 -1.38
C SER A 190 35.70 11.94 -0.94
N GLY A 191 35.61 10.94 -1.82
CA GLY A 191 35.90 9.55 -1.47
C GLY A 191 34.81 8.86 -0.64
N LEU A 192 33.62 9.47 -0.48
CA LEU A 192 32.48 8.83 0.19
C LEU A 192 32.21 7.42 -0.38
N GLY A 193 31.98 6.45 0.51
CA GLY A 193 31.81 5.05 0.15
C GLY A 193 33.10 4.26 -0.06
N LYS A 194 34.28 4.89 0.04
CA LYS A 194 35.58 4.20 0.10
C LYS A 194 35.94 3.90 1.56
N GLU A 195 36.57 2.75 1.78
CA GLU A 195 37.06 2.36 3.10
C GLU A 195 38.09 3.38 3.63
N GLY A 196 37.93 3.80 4.88
CA GLY A 196 38.82 4.78 5.52
C GLY A 196 38.71 6.22 5.01
N ALA A 197 37.72 6.55 4.17
CA ALA A 197 37.55 7.91 3.67
C ALA A 197 37.19 8.89 4.81
N ASN A 198 37.92 10.00 4.88
CA ASN A 198 37.60 11.12 5.76
C ASN A 198 36.97 12.25 4.93
N VAL A 199 35.64 12.31 4.96
CA VAL A 199 34.85 13.25 4.15
C VAL A 199 34.74 14.59 4.87
N ASP A 200 35.21 15.66 4.22
CA ASP A 200 35.04 17.03 4.70
C ASP A 200 33.69 17.59 4.26
N TRP A 201 32.66 17.33 5.07
CA TRP A 201 31.29 17.74 4.81
C TRP A 201 31.10 19.26 4.70
N SER A 202 32.00 20.06 5.28
CA SER A 202 31.91 21.53 5.21
C SER A 202 32.05 22.09 3.79
N LYS A 203 32.67 21.32 2.89
CA LYS A 203 32.84 21.68 1.47
C LYS A 203 31.75 21.11 0.57
N ILE A 204 30.90 20.23 1.09
CA ILE A 204 29.94 19.46 0.31
C ILE A 204 28.51 19.92 0.60
N VAL A 205 28.24 20.31 1.86
CA VAL A 205 26.89 20.45 2.39
C VAL A 205 26.65 21.90 2.80
N THR A 206 25.54 22.47 2.36
CA THR A 206 25.03 23.76 2.86
C THR A 206 23.59 23.59 3.33
N ASP A 207 23.40 23.61 4.65
CA ASP A 207 22.09 23.48 5.28
C ASP A 207 21.40 24.84 5.44
N THR A 208 20.08 24.89 5.20
CA THR A 208 19.23 26.05 5.53
C THR A 208 17.99 25.58 6.29
N TYR A 209 17.37 26.50 7.04
CA TYR A 209 16.17 26.19 7.81
C TYR A 209 15.00 25.74 6.91
N GLU A 210 14.82 26.40 5.76
CA GLU A 210 13.73 26.10 4.82
C GLU A 210 13.89 24.70 4.21
N LEU A 211 15.12 24.33 3.81
CA LEU A 211 15.41 23.00 3.27
C LEU A 211 15.31 21.93 4.37
N ALA A 212 15.68 22.26 5.61
CA ALA A 212 15.50 21.38 6.75
C ALA A 212 14.01 21.08 6.99
N GLU A 213 13.16 22.11 6.95
CA GLU A 213 11.71 21.97 7.11
C GLU A 213 11.10 21.13 5.97
N GLU A 214 11.48 21.38 4.71
CA GLU A 214 11.04 20.60 3.55
C GLU A 214 11.44 19.12 3.68
N CYS A 215 12.65 18.86 4.19
CA CYS A 215 13.16 17.51 4.42
C CYS A 215 12.35 16.76 5.47
N LEU A 216 12.06 17.39 6.62
CA LEU A 216 11.23 16.77 7.64
C LEU A 216 9.80 16.53 7.12
N LYS A 217 9.23 17.52 6.41
CA LYS A 217 7.91 17.41 5.76
C LYS A 217 7.83 16.21 4.82
N THR A 218 8.86 16.01 3.98
CA THR A 218 8.87 14.91 2.99
C THR A 218 9.23 13.56 3.62
N ASN A 219 10.38 13.47 4.28
CA ASN A 219 11.00 12.21 4.66
C ASN A 219 10.32 11.56 5.87
N TYR A 220 9.82 12.35 6.82
CA TYR A 220 9.17 11.86 8.03
C TYR A 220 7.67 12.09 7.99
N TYR A 221 7.21 13.35 7.95
CA TYR A 221 5.77 13.63 8.02
C TYR A 221 5.00 13.09 6.82
N GLY A 222 5.60 13.10 5.63
CA GLY A 222 4.99 12.51 4.44
C GLY A 222 4.87 10.99 4.54
N ALA A 223 5.93 10.29 4.95
CA ALA A 223 5.89 8.85 5.19
C ALA A 223 4.88 8.48 6.30
N LYS A 224 4.86 9.25 7.40
CA LYS A 224 3.87 9.12 8.49
C LYS A 224 2.44 9.31 7.97
N GLY A 225 2.19 10.38 7.22
CA GLY A 225 0.88 10.68 6.65
C GLY A 225 0.40 9.60 5.67
N MET A 226 1.30 9.09 4.82
CA MET A 226 1.01 7.96 3.93
C MET A 226 0.64 6.69 4.70
N ILE A 227 1.39 6.36 5.75
CA ILE A 227 1.07 5.23 6.62
C ILE A 227 -0.31 5.45 7.24
N GLU A 228 -0.57 6.58 7.88
CA GLU A 228 -1.84 6.85 8.59
C GLU A 228 -3.05 6.83 7.65
N ALA A 229 -2.92 7.41 6.44
CA ALA A 229 -4.00 7.48 5.46
C ALA A 229 -4.32 6.12 4.82
N LEU A 230 -3.29 5.29 4.55
CA LEU A 230 -3.47 3.99 3.91
C LEU A 230 -3.68 2.84 4.90
N LEU A 231 -3.42 3.06 6.19
CA LEU A 231 -3.55 2.05 7.23
C LEU A 231 -4.91 1.33 7.25
N PRO A 232 -6.08 2.01 7.14
CA PRO A 232 -7.38 1.32 7.10
C PRO A 232 -7.50 0.37 5.90
N ILE A 233 -6.84 0.69 4.79
CA ILE A 233 -6.88 -0.08 3.54
C ILE A 233 -5.87 -1.24 3.58
N LEU A 234 -4.71 -1.02 4.20
CA LEU A 234 -3.71 -2.07 4.46
C LEU A 234 -4.25 -3.16 5.40
N GLN A 235 -5.10 -2.81 6.38
CA GLN A 235 -5.73 -3.79 7.28
C GLN A 235 -6.64 -4.79 6.56
N LEU A 236 -7.05 -4.50 5.32
CA LEU A 236 -7.85 -5.39 4.49
C LEU A 236 -6.99 -6.44 3.75
N SER A 237 -5.66 -6.33 3.80
CA SER A 237 -4.76 -7.35 3.27
C SER A 237 -4.57 -8.50 4.26
N ASN A 238 -4.47 -9.72 3.74
CA ASN A 238 -4.04 -10.90 4.49
C ASN A 238 -2.53 -10.93 4.76
N SER A 239 -1.77 -10.01 4.16
CA SER A 239 -0.31 -9.99 4.20
C SER A 239 0.25 -8.56 4.07
N PRO A 240 -0.13 -7.61 4.95
CA PRO A 240 0.25 -6.22 4.80
C PRO A 240 1.74 -5.99 5.06
N ARG A 241 2.37 -5.17 4.22
CA ARG A 241 3.79 -4.80 4.27
C ARG A 241 3.94 -3.29 4.21
N ILE A 242 4.77 -2.75 5.09
CA ILE A 242 5.25 -1.36 4.99
C ILE A 242 6.77 -1.40 4.99
N VAL A 243 7.38 -0.81 3.97
CA VAL A 243 8.83 -0.67 3.86
C VAL A 243 9.18 0.80 3.81
N ASN A 244 9.92 1.27 4.82
CA ASN A 244 10.39 2.64 4.92
C ASN A 244 11.84 2.72 4.44
N VAL A 245 12.09 3.39 3.31
CA VAL A 245 13.44 3.59 2.79
C VAL A 245 14.14 4.65 3.64
N SER A 246 15.02 4.18 4.51
CA SER A 246 15.80 4.95 5.46
C SER A 246 17.26 5.11 4.99
N SER A 247 18.17 5.39 5.91
CA SER A 247 19.61 5.50 5.68
C SER A 247 20.37 5.07 6.92
N SER A 248 21.62 4.63 6.75
CA SER A 248 22.56 4.46 7.87
C SER A 248 22.85 5.77 8.59
N PHE A 249 22.57 6.92 7.96
CA PHE A 249 22.62 8.23 8.62
C PHE A 249 21.48 8.42 9.64
N GLY A 250 20.47 7.54 9.65
CA GLY A 250 19.41 7.53 10.65
C GLY A 250 19.71 6.70 11.89
N HIS A 251 20.95 6.21 12.06
CA HIS A 251 21.36 5.54 13.30
C HIS A 251 21.48 6.56 14.44
N LEU A 252 21.18 6.12 15.67
CA LEU A 252 21.16 7.01 16.83
C LEU A 252 22.53 7.60 17.14
N LYS A 253 23.63 6.87 16.89
CA LYS A 253 25.00 7.35 17.06
C LYS A 253 25.34 8.58 16.22
N GLU A 254 24.60 8.83 15.15
CA GLU A 254 24.77 10.01 14.29
C GLU A 254 24.18 11.28 14.93
N ILE A 255 23.44 11.14 16.04
CA ILE A 255 22.84 12.24 16.80
C ILE A 255 23.68 12.47 18.07
N PRO A 256 24.41 13.59 18.20
CA PRO A 256 25.19 13.86 19.41
C PRO A 256 24.32 14.08 20.67
N SER A 257 23.14 14.69 20.52
CA SER A 257 22.22 15.01 21.61
C SER A 257 21.75 13.76 22.34
N GLU A 258 22.18 13.60 23.60
CA GLU A 258 21.81 12.46 24.44
C GLU A 258 20.31 12.40 24.71
N TRP A 259 19.66 13.55 24.89
CA TRP A 259 18.21 13.62 25.05
C TRP A 259 17.48 13.06 23.82
N ALA A 260 17.85 13.52 22.63
CA ALA A 260 17.21 13.03 21.40
C ALA A 260 17.44 11.54 21.19
N LYS A 261 18.66 11.05 21.48
CA LYS A 261 18.99 9.61 21.44
C LYS A 261 18.15 8.80 22.42
N GLU A 262 18.02 9.25 23.66
CA GLU A 262 17.20 8.58 24.68
C GLU A 262 15.74 8.48 24.23
N VAL A 263 15.17 9.59 23.72
CA VAL A 263 13.78 9.62 23.26
C VAL A 263 13.55 8.69 22.08
N LEU A 264 14.40 8.74 21.06
CA LEU A 264 14.23 7.94 19.84
C LEU A 264 14.64 6.46 20.02
N GLY A 265 15.56 6.18 20.95
CA GLY A 265 16.07 4.85 21.26
C GLY A 265 15.13 4.01 22.12
N ASN A 266 14.40 4.63 23.05
CA ASN A 266 13.55 3.92 24.00
C ASN A 266 12.24 3.39 23.37
N ALA A 267 12.27 2.17 22.82
CA ALA A 267 11.10 1.51 22.21
C ALA A 267 9.90 1.31 23.15
N GLU A 268 10.14 1.24 24.46
CA GLU A 268 9.09 0.94 25.42
C GLU A 268 8.15 2.13 25.59
N SER A 269 8.73 3.33 25.73
CA SER A 269 8.02 4.60 25.91
C SER A 269 7.81 5.39 24.62
N LEU A 270 8.27 4.89 23.47
CA LEU A 270 8.21 5.62 22.21
C LEU A 270 6.77 5.88 21.76
N THR A 271 6.41 7.15 21.60
CA THR A 271 5.13 7.58 21.02
C THR A 271 5.35 8.55 19.87
N LYS A 272 4.33 8.71 19.01
CA LYS A 272 4.44 9.63 17.88
C LYS A 272 4.60 11.08 18.34
N GLU A 273 3.98 11.44 19.46
CA GLU A 273 4.08 12.77 20.07
C GLU A 273 5.50 13.07 20.55
N ARG A 274 6.19 12.08 21.14
CA ARG A 274 7.59 12.22 21.56
C ARG A 274 8.54 12.34 20.37
N VAL A 275 8.28 11.61 19.28
CA VAL A 275 9.05 11.76 18.03
C VAL A 275 8.83 13.15 17.43
N ASP A 276 7.59 13.64 17.41
CA ASP A 276 7.26 14.98 16.91
C ASP A 276 7.90 16.08 17.78
N GLU A 277 7.97 15.90 19.10
CA GLU A 277 8.65 16.82 20.04
C GLU A 277 10.14 16.98 19.74
N VAL A 278 10.85 15.89 19.44
CA VAL A 278 12.27 15.94 19.04
C VAL A 278 12.46 16.82 17.79
N LEU A 279 11.60 16.67 16.79
CA LEU A 279 11.68 17.47 15.56
C LEU A 279 11.30 18.94 15.78
N ASN A 280 10.34 19.21 16.66
CA ASN A 280 9.94 20.57 16.99
C ASN A 280 11.06 21.32 17.73
N GLU A 281 11.71 20.70 18.72
CA GLU A 281 12.86 21.32 19.40
C GLU A 281 14.04 21.48 18.45
N TYR A 282 14.32 20.49 17.58
CA TYR A 282 15.35 20.63 16.54
C TYR A 282 15.10 21.83 15.62
N LEU A 283 13.87 22.00 15.09
CA LEU A 283 13.56 23.12 14.20
C LEU A 283 13.67 24.47 14.94
N LYS A 284 13.22 24.52 16.19
CA LYS A 284 13.38 25.71 17.04
C LYS A 284 14.86 26.06 17.22
N ASP A 285 15.69 25.09 17.61
CA ASP A 285 17.13 25.29 17.80
C ASP A 285 17.84 25.66 16.48
N PHE A 286 17.39 25.13 15.34
CA PHE A 286 17.89 25.53 14.02
C PHE A 286 17.62 27.01 13.79
N LYS A 287 16.38 27.45 14.00
CA LYS A 287 15.96 28.84 13.80
C LYS A 287 16.69 29.82 14.71
N GLU A 288 17.06 29.37 15.91
CA GLU A 288 17.84 30.12 16.89
C GLU A 288 19.36 30.10 16.62
N GLY A 289 19.82 29.31 15.63
CA GLY A 289 21.24 29.16 15.32
C GLY A 289 22.03 28.39 16.37
N SER A 290 21.37 27.52 17.14
CA SER A 290 21.93 26.83 18.31
C SER A 290 22.19 25.34 18.08
N LEU A 291 22.23 24.87 16.82
CA LEU A 291 22.36 23.45 16.50
C LEU A 291 23.53 22.76 17.19
N GLU A 292 24.75 23.28 16.97
CA GLU A 292 25.96 22.69 17.53
C GLU A 292 25.97 22.72 19.06
N THR A 293 25.54 23.83 19.67
CA THR A 293 25.55 24.00 21.13
C THR A 293 24.50 23.12 21.82
N LYS A 294 23.45 22.72 21.10
CA LYS A 294 22.41 21.79 21.55
C LYS A 294 22.70 20.32 21.20
N GLY A 295 23.83 20.05 20.57
CA GLY A 295 24.24 18.69 20.21
C GLY A 295 23.45 18.11 19.03
N TRP A 296 22.92 18.94 18.14
CA TRP A 296 22.37 18.45 16.88
C TRP A 296 23.50 18.09 15.89
N PRO A 297 23.26 17.19 14.93
CA PRO A 297 24.25 16.89 13.91
C PRO A 297 24.68 18.16 13.18
N ARG A 298 25.96 18.24 12.82
CA ARG A 298 26.53 19.46 12.23
C ARG A 298 26.19 19.65 10.75
N TYR A 299 26.10 18.55 10.01
CA TYR A 299 25.90 18.55 8.56
C TYR A 299 24.74 17.63 8.20
N SER A 300 23.92 18.03 7.23
CA SER A 300 22.75 17.25 6.79
C SER A 300 21.85 16.88 7.97
N SER A 301 21.75 17.78 8.95
CA SER A 301 21.14 17.53 10.25
C SER A 301 19.67 17.14 10.12
N ALA A 302 18.94 17.80 9.22
CA ALA A 302 17.55 17.46 8.91
C ALA A 302 17.42 16.07 8.29
N TYR A 303 18.37 15.66 7.45
CA TYR A 303 18.35 14.33 6.84
C TYR A 303 18.55 13.25 7.90
N VAL A 304 19.60 13.38 8.73
CA VAL A 304 19.89 12.49 9.86
C VAL A 304 18.66 12.33 10.75
N LEU A 305 18.11 13.46 11.20
CA LEU A 305 16.93 13.49 12.08
C LEU A 305 15.71 12.89 11.39
N SER A 306 15.45 13.20 10.12
CA SER A 306 14.31 12.63 9.39
C SER A 306 14.37 11.11 9.26
N LYS A 307 15.57 10.54 9.11
CA LYS A 307 15.75 9.09 8.99
C LYS A 307 15.73 8.41 10.35
N ALA A 308 16.29 9.02 11.39
CA ALA A 308 16.20 8.52 12.75
C ALA A 308 14.75 8.52 13.27
N THR A 309 13.97 9.56 12.98
CA THR A 309 12.56 9.62 13.38
C THR A 309 11.68 8.68 12.55
N LEU A 310 11.99 8.47 11.27
CA LEU A 310 11.34 7.44 10.45
C LEU A 310 11.64 6.02 10.98
N ASN A 311 12.87 5.77 11.44
CA ASN A 311 13.26 4.52 12.10
C ASN A 311 12.47 4.31 13.39
N ALA A 312 12.39 5.34 14.24
CA ALA A 312 11.59 5.34 15.46
C ALA A 312 10.10 5.05 15.16
N TYR A 313 9.51 5.77 14.20
CA TYR A 313 8.11 5.58 13.82
C TYR A 313 7.82 4.19 13.23
N THR A 314 8.78 3.61 12.49
CA THR A 314 8.71 2.21 12.04
C THR A 314 8.47 1.25 13.21
N ARG A 315 9.21 1.43 14.32
CA ARG A 315 9.06 0.62 15.54
C ARG A 315 7.70 0.83 16.20
N ILE A 316 7.21 2.08 16.25
CA ILE A 316 5.88 2.40 16.79
C ILE A 316 4.79 1.66 16.01
N VAL A 317 4.82 1.75 14.67
CA VAL A 317 3.81 1.14 13.80
C VAL A 317 3.90 -0.39 13.89
N ALA A 318 5.10 -0.97 13.88
CA ALA A 318 5.29 -2.42 14.03
C ALA A 318 4.72 -2.95 15.35
N LYS A 319 4.98 -2.25 16.48
CA LYS A 319 4.43 -2.60 17.80
C LYS A 319 2.91 -2.51 17.83
N LYS A 320 2.34 -1.49 17.18
CA LYS A 320 0.89 -1.26 17.13
C LYS A 320 0.14 -2.25 16.23
N PHE A 321 0.79 -2.74 15.16
CA PHE A 321 0.20 -3.64 14.18
C PHE A 321 1.01 -4.93 14.05
N PRO A 322 0.94 -5.85 15.03
CA PRO A 322 1.77 -7.05 15.07
C PRO A 322 1.49 -8.05 13.94
N SER A 323 0.38 -7.92 13.20
CA SER A 323 0.12 -8.71 11.99
C SER A 323 0.87 -8.17 10.75
N PHE A 324 1.27 -6.91 10.74
CA PHE A 324 1.98 -6.28 9.64
C PHE A 324 3.48 -6.60 9.71
N ARG A 325 4.15 -6.68 8.55
CA ARG A 325 5.61 -6.56 8.51
C ARG A 325 5.96 -5.12 8.18
N VAL A 326 6.48 -4.40 9.16
CA VAL A 326 6.80 -2.97 9.05
C VAL A 326 8.27 -2.81 9.36
N ASN A 327 9.10 -2.56 8.34
CA ASN A 327 10.54 -2.48 8.49
C ASN A 327 11.10 -1.24 7.81
N CYS A 328 12.29 -0.83 8.24
CA CYS A 328 13.03 0.24 7.63
C CYS A 328 14.36 -0.28 7.08
N ILE A 329 14.90 0.38 6.05
CA ILE A 329 16.06 -0.13 5.34
C ILE A 329 16.95 0.98 4.78
N CYS A 330 18.25 0.87 4.99
CA CYS A 330 19.26 1.57 4.19
C CYS A 330 19.52 0.77 2.90
N PRO A 331 19.23 1.32 1.71
CA PRO A 331 19.49 0.65 0.44
C PRO A 331 20.97 0.68 0.03
N GLY A 332 21.86 1.27 0.84
CA GLY A 332 23.26 1.50 0.53
C GLY A 332 23.50 2.79 -0.28
N TYR A 333 24.75 3.03 -0.67
CA TYR A 333 25.12 4.23 -1.40
C TYR A 333 24.95 4.05 -2.91
N VAL A 334 23.79 4.50 -3.39
CA VAL A 334 23.29 4.23 -4.74
C VAL A 334 23.56 5.40 -5.70
N LYS A 335 24.12 5.07 -6.86
CA LYS A 335 24.34 5.97 -7.98
C LYS A 335 23.01 6.45 -8.57
N SER A 336 22.56 7.62 -8.12
CA SER A 336 21.29 8.23 -8.55
C SER A 336 21.40 9.76 -8.52
N ASP A 337 20.42 10.45 -9.12
CA ASP A 337 20.30 11.92 -9.01
C ASP A 337 20.35 12.42 -7.57
N PHE A 338 19.82 11.64 -6.62
CA PHE A 338 19.84 11.96 -5.19
C PHE A 338 21.27 12.21 -4.71
N ASN A 339 22.21 11.40 -5.17
CA ASN A 339 23.63 11.44 -4.84
C ASN A 339 24.48 12.08 -5.95
N HIS A 340 23.92 12.93 -6.82
CA HIS A 340 24.67 13.50 -7.96
C HIS A 340 25.37 12.44 -8.83
N ASN A 341 24.73 11.28 -9.03
CA ASN A 341 25.28 10.14 -9.76
C ASN A 341 26.60 9.60 -9.18
N THR A 342 26.78 9.72 -7.87
CA THR A 342 27.84 9.07 -7.08
C THR A 342 27.26 7.90 -6.28
N GLY A 343 28.05 6.87 -6.04
CA GLY A 343 27.62 5.64 -5.39
C GLY A 343 28.39 4.42 -5.89
N TYR A 344 28.48 3.38 -5.07
CA TYR A 344 29.07 2.08 -5.45
C TYR A 344 28.02 1.06 -5.90
N LEU A 345 26.73 1.35 -5.72
CA LEU A 345 25.61 0.53 -6.20
C LEU A 345 24.87 1.21 -7.34
N THR A 346 24.32 0.43 -8.25
CA THR A 346 23.31 0.88 -9.21
C THR A 346 21.95 1.06 -8.53
N THR A 347 21.01 1.74 -9.21
CA THR A 347 19.61 1.85 -8.75
C THR A 347 18.92 0.49 -8.69
N ASP A 348 19.26 -0.42 -9.59
CA ASP A 348 18.75 -1.79 -9.63
C ASP A 348 19.18 -2.54 -8.36
N GLU A 349 20.48 -2.58 -8.07
CA GLU A 349 21.02 -3.21 -6.86
C GLU A 349 20.45 -2.54 -5.60
N GLY A 350 20.31 -1.21 -5.60
CA GLY A 350 19.66 -0.41 -4.56
C GLY A 350 18.25 -0.89 -4.21
N ALA A 351 17.46 -1.23 -5.23
CA ALA A 351 16.07 -1.64 -5.07
C ALA A 351 15.90 -3.08 -4.57
N GLU A 352 16.86 -3.98 -4.81
CA GLU A 352 16.74 -5.41 -4.47
C GLU A 352 16.39 -5.65 -3.02
N SER A 353 17.10 -4.99 -2.10
CA SER A 353 16.91 -5.19 -0.67
C SER A 353 15.57 -4.61 -0.19
N VAL A 354 15.09 -3.53 -0.82
CA VAL A 354 13.78 -2.94 -0.53
C VAL A 354 12.66 -3.89 -1.00
N VAL A 355 12.79 -4.46 -2.20
CA VAL A 355 11.84 -5.43 -2.75
C VAL A 355 11.80 -6.70 -1.90
N LYS A 356 12.95 -7.18 -1.42
CA LYS A 356 13.02 -8.32 -0.49
C LYS A 356 12.16 -8.09 0.76
N LEU A 357 12.20 -6.89 1.34
CA LEU A 357 11.35 -6.55 2.49
C LEU A 357 9.86 -6.45 2.12
N ALA A 358 9.56 -5.90 0.93
CA ALA A 358 8.19 -5.81 0.42
C ALA A 358 7.57 -7.18 0.13
N LEU A 359 8.39 -8.21 -0.09
CA LEU A 359 7.97 -9.58 -0.39
C LEU A 359 8.18 -10.56 0.77
N LEU A 360 8.49 -10.08 1.98
CA LEU A 360 8.68 -10.95 3.15
C LEU A 360 7.48 -11.88 3.36
N PRO A 361 7.71 -13.13 3.82
CA PRO A 361 6.63 -14.01 4.23
C PRO A 361 5.95 -13.50 5.51
N ASN A 362 4.77 -14.06 5.86
CA ASN A 362 3.96 -13.58 6.99
C ASN A 362 4.62 -13.79 8.35
N ASP A 363 5.45 -14.82 8.47
CA ASP A 363 6.31 -15.13 9.62
C ASP A 363 7.63 -14.34 9.61
N GLY A 364 7.84 -13.45 8.63
CA GLY A 364 9.02 -12.60 8.53
C GLY A 364 9.14 -11.58 9.67
N PRO A 365 10.32 -10.94 9.80
CA PRO A 365 10.56 -9.95 10.84
C PRO A 365 9.73 -8.67 10.66
N SER A 366 9.51 -7.95 11.76
CA SER A 366 8.83 -6.67 11.80
C SER A 366 9.47 -5.78 12.88
N GLY A 367 9.48 -4.46 12.67
CA GLY A 367 10.05 -3.48 13.57
C GLY A 367 11.57 -3.38 13.55
N LEU A 368 12.22 -3.88 12.49
CA LEU A 368 13.68 -3.93 12.39
C LEU A 368 14.23 -2.89 11.40
N PHE A 369 15.52 -2.60 11.55
CA PHE A 369 16.31 -1.86 10.57
C PHE A 369 17.20 -2.82 9.80
N PHE A 370 17.24 -2.66 8.47
CA PHE A 370 18.09 -3.43 7.58
C PHE A 370 19.15 -2.54 6.95
N SER A 371 20.41 -2.97 6.96
CA SER A 371 21.43 -2.44 6.06
C SER A 371 21.55 -3.41 4.90
N ARG A 372 21.03 -3.02 3.72
CA ARG A 372 20.91 -3.92 2.57
C ARG A 372 20.19 -5.21 2.99
N ASN A 373 20.89 -6.35 2.96
CA ASN A 373 20.33 -7.66 3.24
C ASN A 373 20.45 -8.10 4.70
N GLU A 374 21.09 -7.30 5.56
CA GLU A 374 21.43 -7.65 6.93
C GLU A 374 20.59 -6.86 7.93
N VAL A 375 20.08 -7.53 8.95
CA VAL A 375 19.49 -6.86 10.12
C VAL A 375 20.62 -6.20 10.91
N THR A 376 20.43 -4.94 11.30
CA THR A 376 21.37 -4.23 12.18
C THR A 376 20.63 -3.47 13.28
N THR A 377 21.38 -2.94 14.23
CA THR A 377 20.89 -2.09 15.31
C THR A 377 20.30 -0.79 14.78
N PHE A 378 19.45 -0.17 15.59
CA PHE A 378 19.05 1.24 15.39
C PHE A 378 20.14 2.22 15.88
N ASP A 379 21.13 1.72 16.62
CA ASP A 379 22.21 2.48 17.24
C ASP A 379 23.28 2.95 16.26
#